data_AF-A0A381T0Y0-F1
#
_entry.id   AF-A0A381T0Y0-F1
#
_cell.length_a   1.000
_cell.length_b   1.000
_cell.length_c   1.000
_cell.angle_alpha   90.00
_cell.angle_beta   90.00
_cell.angle_gamma   90.00
#
_symmetry.space_group_name_H-M   'P 1'
#
loop_
_entity.id
_entity.type
_entity.pdbx_description
1 polymer ?
#
loop_
_entity_poly.entity_id
_entity_poly.type
_entity_poly.pdbx_seq_one_letter_code
_entity_poly.pdbx_strand_id
1 'polypeptide(L)' 'MSNKKLAVIMDPISGIVPEKDGTLGLLLEAQSRSYDLIYFEQQDLRIENGVAIGDGCHLAVEDSS' A
#
# COMPACT_ATOMS: atom_id res chain seq x y z
N MET A 1 -20.16 9.06 -0.88
CA MET A 1 -19.62 8.25 0.24
C MET A 1 -18.11 8.29 0.12
N SER A 2 -17.36 8.61 1.19
CA SER A 2 -15.89 8.66 1.11
C SER A 2 -15.35 7.24 1.25
N ASN A 3 -14.62 6.75 0.26
CA ASN A 3 -13.86 5.50 0.40
C ASN A 3 -12.78 5.71 1.47
N LYS A 4 -12.56 4.70 2.31
CA LYS A 4 -11.51 4.75 3.34
C LYS A 4 -10.16 4.57 2.65
N LYS A 5 -9.15 5.33 3.06
CA LYS A 5 -7.79 5.21 2.53
C LYS A 5 -6.95 4.31 3.43
N LEU A 6 -6.19 3.40 2.83
CA LEU A 6 -5.17 2.60 3.50
C LEU A 6 -3.83 2.85 2.81
N ALA A 7 -2.90 3.46 3.54
CA ALA A 7 -1.53 3.65 3.09
C ALA A 7 -0.67 2.50 3.61
N VAL A 8 0.14 1.90 2.74
CA VAL A 8 1.10 0.84 3.10
C VAL A 8 2.48 1.22 2.61
N ILE A 9 3.45 1.10 3.52
CA ILE A 9 4.87 1.33 3.25
C ILE A 9 5.52 -0.04 3.21
N MET A 10 6.16 -0.39 2.10
CA MET A 10 6.81 -1.68 1.92
C MET A 10 8.01 -1.56 0.98
N ASP A 11 8.84 -2.61 0.96
CA ASP A 11 9.88 -2.79 -0.05
C ASP A 11 9.27 -2.76 -1.47
N PRO A 12 10.09 -2.59 -2.54
CA PRO A 12 9.60 -2.59 -3.91
C PRO A 12 8.69 -3.79 -4.20
N ILE A 13 7.44 -3.53 -4.59
CA ILE A 13 6.42 -4.58 -4.79
C ILE A 13 6.84 -5.61 -5.85
N SER A 14 7.72 -5.21 -6.78
CA SER A 14 8.33 -6.08 -7.79
C SER A 14 9.20 -7.21 -7.22
N GLY A 15 9.69 -7.06 -5.98
CA GLY A 15 10.54 -8.05 -5.31
C GLY A 15 9.84 -8.87 -4.22
N ILE A 16 8.58 -8.58 -3.91
CA ILE A 16 7.85 -9.23 -2.82
C ILE A 16 7.36 -10.61 -3.26
N VAL A 17 7.59 -11.63 -2.43
CA VAL A 17 6.97 -12.96 -2.59
C VAL A 17 5.70 -12.98 -1.72
N PRO A 18 4.48 -12.95 -2.32
CA PRO A 18 3.24 -12.80 -1.56
C PRO A 18 3.02 -13.85 -0.47
N GLU A 19 3.45 -15.09 -0.73
CA GLU A 19 3.33 -16.22 0.19
C GLU A 19 4.15 -16.07 1.48
N LYS A 20 5.17 -15.19 1.50
CA LYS A 20 6.12 -15.08 2.62
C LYS A 20 5.78 -13.97 3.61
N ASP A 21 5.01 -12.96 3.20
CA ASP A 21 4.71 -11.79 4.04
C ASP A 21 3.23 -11.68 4.46
N GLY A 22 2.32 -12.44 3.84
CA GLY A 22 0.87 -12.38 4.13
C GLY A 22 0.20 -11.04 3.78
N THR A 23 0.98 -10.03 3.42
CA THR A 23 0.52 -8.68 3.08
C THR A 23 -0.42 -8.67 1.88
N LEU A 24 -0.24 -9.55 0.90
CA LEU A 24 -1.16 -9.65 -0.24
C LEU A 24 -2.60 -9.94 0.20
N GLY A 25 -2.80 -10.89 1.12
CA GLY A 25 -4.13 -11.22 1.64
C GLY A 25 -4.81 -10.04 2.36
N LEU A 26 -4.04 -9.26 3.12
CA LEU A 26 -4.54 -8.05 3.77
C LEU A 26 -4.97 -6.98 2.76
N LEU A 27 -4.20 -6.80 1.69
CA LEU A 27 -4.50 -5.82 0.64
C LEU A 27 -5.72 -6.23 -0.20
N LEU A 28 -5.86 -7.52 -0.51
CA LEU A 28 -7.03 -8.09 -1.18
C LEU A 28 -8.31 -7.88 -0.36
N GLU A 29 -8.26 -8.16 0.95
CA GLU A 29 -9.38 -7.92 1.87
C GLU A 29 -9.72 -6.43 2.03
N ALA A 30 -8.72 -5.56 2.01
CA ALA A 30 -8.97 -4.12 2.03
C ALA A 30 -9.67 -3.65 0.75
N GLN A 31 -9.22 -4.12 -0.41
CA GLN A 31 -9.87 -3.83 -1.70
C GLN A 31 -11.31 -4.38 -1.77
N SER A 32 -11.57 -5.59 -1.28
CA SER A 32 -12.92 -6.17 -1.27
C SER A 32 -13.90 -5.31 -0.45
N ARG A 33 -13.38 -4.60 0.56
CA ARG A 33 -14.12 -3.64 1.39
C ARG A 33 -14.13 -2.21 0.83
N SER A 34 -13.73 -2.04 -0.44
CA SER A 34 -13.68 -0.76 -1.16
C SER A 34 -12.75 0.28 -0.51
N TYR A 35 -11.63 -0.16 0.06
CA TYR A 35 -10.58 0.75 0.49
C TYR A 35 -9.78 1.23 -0.72
N ASP A 36 -9.41 2.51 -0.69
CA ASP A 36 -8.48 3.12 -1.63
C ASP A 36 -7.05 2.90 -1.11
N LEU A 37 -6.30 2.05 -1.81
CA LEU A 37 -4.96 1.67 -1.40
C LEU A 37 -3.92 2.62 -1.99
N ILE A 38 -3.00 3.06 -1.13
CA ILE A 38 -1.86 3.86 -1.53
C ILE A 38 -0.59 3.17 -1.06
N TYR A 39 0.34 3.01 -1.98
CA TYR A 39 1.65 2.40 -1.77
C TYR A 39 2.73 3.48 -1.69
N PHE A 40 3.68 3.26 -0.78
CA PHE A 40 4.89 4.04 -0.61
C PHE A 40 6.10 3.11 -0.48
N GLU A 41 7.21 3.47 -1.11
CA GLU A 41 8.53 3.01 -0.74
C GLU A 41 9.12 3.93 0.36
N GLN A 42 10.14 3.47 1.08
CA GLN A 42 10.79 4.30 2.11
C GLN A 42 11.37 5.60 1.53
N GLN A 43 11.85 5.57 0.29
CA GLN A 43 12.43 6.74 -0.39
C GLN A 43 11.38 7.81 -0.75
N ASP A 44 10.10 7.45 -0.79
CA ASP A 44 9.01 8.39 -1.09
C ASP A 44 8.62 9.22 0.13
N LEU A 45 9.08 8.84 1.32
CA LEU A 45 8.74 9.47 2.59
C LEU A 45 9.77 10.51 3.00
N ARG A 46 9.28 11.62 3.54
CA ARG A 46 10.12 12.71 4.09
C ARG A 46 9.42 13.44 5.22
N ILE A 47 10.17 14.21 5.98
CA ILE A 47 9.64 15.11 6.98
C ILE A 47 9.81 16.55 6.51
N GLU A 48 8.71 17.28 6.40
CA GLU A 48 8.69 18.72 6.09
C GLU A 48 8.09 19.47 7.27
N ASN A 49 8.87 20.38 7.88
CA ASN A 49 8.43 21.17 9.04
C ASN A 49 7.83 20.34 10.19
N GLY A 50 8.37 19.14 10.44
CA GLY A 50 7.88 18.23 11.47
C GLY A 50 6.64 17.41 11.08
N VAL A 51 6.17 17.54 9.84
CA VAL A 51 5.04 16.76 9.29
C VAL A 51 5.59 15.66 8.38
N ALA A 52 5.12 14.43 8.58
CA ALA A 52 5.43 13.32 7.66
C ALA A 52 4.65 13.51 6.35
N ILE A 53 5.36 13.58 5.24
CA ILE A 53 4.85 13.72 3.88
C ILE A 53 5.35 12.54 3.05
N GLY A 54 4.56 12.10 2.07
CA GLY A 54 5.02 11.13 1.09
C GLY A 54 4.31 11.27 -0.24
N ASP A 55 5.01 10.88 -1.32
CA ASP A 55 4.46 10.83 -2.68
C ASP A 55 4.10 9.39 -3.03
N GLY A 56 2.85 9.01 -2.75
CA GLY A 56 2.38 7.63 -2.91
C GLY A 56 1.74 7.37 -4.27
N CYS A 57 1.79 6.11 -4.71
CA CYS A 57 1.10 5.63 -5.89
C CYS A 57 -0.17 4.87 -5.51
N HIS A 58 -1.23 4.97 -6.32
CA HIS A 58 -2.39 4.09 -6.15
C HIS A 58 -1.97 2.64 -6.38
N LEU A 59 -2.43 1.76 -5.50
CA LEU A 59 -2.15 0.34 -5.58
C LEU A 59 -3.42 -0.43 -5.91
N ALA A 60 -3.31 -1.35 -6.86
CA ALA A 60 -4.28 -2.41 -7.09
C ALA A 60 -3.54 -3.74 -7.02
N VAL A 61 -4.07 -4.66 -6.22
CA VAL A 61 -3.59 -6.03 -6.09
C VAL A 61 -4.62 -7.00 -6.65
N GLU A 62 -4.13 -8.08 -7.24
CA GLU A 62 -4.91 -9.21 -7.71
C GLU A 62 -4.21 -10.49 -7.29
N ASP A 63 -5.01 -11.56 -7.13
CA ASP A 63 -4.50 -12.90 -6.91
C ASP A 63 -4.65 -13.68 -8.20
N SER A 64 -3.54 -14.15 -8.77
CA SER A 64 -3.49 -14.93 -10.01
C SER A 64 -3.30 -16.43 -9.78
N SER A 65 -3.48 -16.89 -8.53
CA SER A 65 -3.38 -18.30 -8.12
C SER A 65 -4.45 -19.20 -8.73
#